data_AF-A0A662SVC7-F1
#
_entry.id   AF-A0A662SVC7-F1
#
_cell.length_a   1.000
_cell.length_b   1.000
_cell.length_c   1.000
_cell.angle_alpha   90.00
_cell.angle_beta   90.00
_cell.angle_gamma   90.00
#
_symmetry.space_group_name_H-M   'P 1'
#
loop_
_entity.id
_entity.type
_entity.pdbx_description
1 polymer ?
#
loop_
_entity_poly.entity_id
_entity_poly.type
_entity_poly.pdbx_seq_one_letter_code
_entity_poly.pdbx_strand_id
1 'polypeptide(L)'
;MPELAVRRVEPVELWFVREAVSVVYSTLAKLRFDGVVELRLYRSWSSMSRELSIELSAVASRLGVRASAIQMPFSSCTFHHGWLDRPCISAAQDAYEAKRRAVARGELEHEVGHSVLHGKLEYYLITIPRPLLELAEVIGEEASHELAHILASAVKDYEVSELLASHEIIENQVEMLLEHLPVSDAEVEAVLRRDIVVLANLAKPFFCAFPLARKSSALREAIEREAMKLPRYAERALYEAVSRAAAAESFTERLKAVSEALLDVATER
;
A
#
# COMPACT_ATOMS: atom_id res chain seq x y z
N MET A 1 14.65 -18.34 -12.89
CA MET A 1 15.22 -17.71 -11.68
C MET A 1 14.89 -16.24 -11.78
N PRO A 2 14.47 -15.56 -10.69
CA PRO A 2 14.12 -14.15 -10.75
C PRO A 2 15.32 -13.33 -11.21
N GLU A 3 15.09 -12.36 -12.09
CA GLU A 3 16.12 -11.41 -12.50
C GLU A 3 15.96 -10.12 -11.70
N LEU A 4 17.03 -9.69 -11.05
CA LEU A 4 17.05 -8.48 -10.22
C LEU A 4 18.08 -7.50 -10.75
N ALA A 5 17.60 -6.41 -11.38
CA ALA A 5 18.43 -5.34 -11.88
C ALA A 5 18.66 -4.31 -10.76
N VAL A 6 19.87 -4.32 -10.16
CA VAL A 6 20.20 -3.44 -9.03
C VAL A 6 20.85 -2.15 -9.53
N ARG A 7 20.26 -1.01 -9.18
CA ARG A 7 20.80 0.32 -9.47
C ARG A 7 21.02 1.09 -8.17
N ARG A 8 22.27 1.50 -7.93
CA ARG A 8 22.59 2.49 -6.89
C ARG A 8 22.43 3.85 -7.53
N VAL A 9 21.37 4.57 -7.18
CA VAL A 9 21.10 5.91 -7.72
C VAL A 9 22.08 6.90 -7.12
N GLU A 10 22.42 6.70 -5.86
CA GLU A 10 23.40 7.46 -5.09
C GLU A 10 24.42 6.53 -4.42
N PRO A 11 25.54 7.06 -3.90
CA PRO A 11 26.42 6.29 -3.03
C PRO A 11 25.67 5.83 -1.78
N VAL A 12 25.46 4.51 -1.67
CA VAL A 12 24.88 3.80 -0.53
C VAL A 12 25.87 2.80 0.03
N GLU A 13 25.73 2.50 1.32
CA GLU A 13 26.60 1.57 2.04
C GLU A 13 26.46 0.14 1.52
N LEU A 14 27.59 -0.58 1.46
CA LEU A 14 27.61 -1.93 0.90
C LEU A 14 26.76 -2.92 1.69
N TRP A 15 26.66 -2.75 3.00
CA TRP A 15 25.82 -3.60 3.84
C TRP A 15 24.34 -3.44 3.48
N PHE A 16 23.89 -2.22 3.17
CA PHE A 16 22.50 -1.93 2.80
C PHE A 16 22.18 -2.54 1.44
N VAL A 17 23.10 -2.41 0.48
CA VAL A 17 22.97 -3.08 -0.83
C VAL A 17 22.80 -4.59 -0.67
N ARG A 18 23.66 -5.23 0.14
CA ARG A 18 23.59 -6.67 0.39
C ARG A 18 22.28 -7.08 1.06
N GLU A 19 21.83 -6.29 2.03
CA GLU A 19 20.59 -6.54 2.74
C GLU A 19 19.38 -6.43 1.82
N ALA A 20 19.22 -5.31 1.11
CA ALA A 20 18.09 -5.08 0.22
C ALA A 20 18.04 -6.13 -0.90
N VAL A 21 19.19 -6.42 -1.53
CA VAL A 21 19.29 -7.48 -2.54
C VAL A 21 18.93 -8.85 -1.98
N SER A 22 19.42 -9.19 -0.78
CA SER A 22 19.12 -10.48 -0.15
C SER A 22 17.63 -10.64 0.13
N VAL A 23 16.99 -9.63 0.71
CA VAL A 23 15.55 -9.67 1.04
C VAL A 23 14.73 -9.76 -0.24
N VAL A 24 14.98 -8.88 -1.21
CA VAL A 24 14.22 -8.84 -2.46
C VAL A 24 14.38 -10.14 -3.25
N TYR A 25 15.62 -10.59 -3.45
CA TYR A 25 15.89 -11.81 -4.23
C TYR A 25 15.31 -13.06 -3.56
N SER A 26 15.47 -13.22 -2.24
CA SER A 26 14.94 -14.38 -1.53
C SER A 26 13.41 -14.41 -1.53
N THR A 27 12.77 -13.24 -1.46
CA THR A 27 11.30 -13.12 -1.53
C THR A 27 10.79 -13.46 -2.94
N LEU A 28 11.42 -12.91 -3.99
CA LEU A 28 11.10 -13.26 -5.37
C LEU A 28 11.27 -14.76 -5.65
N ALA A 29 12.33 -15.37 -5.11
CA ALA A 29 12.56 -16.80 -5.24
C ALA A 29 11.49 -17.64 -4.53
N LYS A 30 11.06 -17.24 -3.32
CA LYS A 30 9.95 -17.90 -2.60
C LYS A 30 8.63 -17.79 -3.35
N LEU A 31 8.36 -16.64 -3.96
CA LEU A 31 7.18 -16.39 -4.80
C LEU A 31 7.28 -17.01 -6.20
N ARG A 32 8.42 -17.64 -6.53
CA ARG A 32 8.69 -18.28 -7.84
C ARG A 32 8.51 -17.33 -9.02
N PHE A 33 8.78 -16.04 -8.82
CA PHE A 33 8.69 -15.04 -9.88
C PHE A 33 9.79 -15.27 -10.92
N ASP A 34 9.44 -15.23 -12.21
CA ASP A 34 10.33 -15.46 -13.34
C ASP A 34 10.56 -14.22 -14.21
N GLY A 35 10.01 -13.07 -13.81
CA GLY A 35 10.23 -11.78 -14.46
C GLY A 35 11.45 -11.00 -13.94
N VAL A 36 11.55 -9.77 -14.42
CA VAL A 36 12.61 -8.81 -14.07
C VAL A 36 12.06 -7.75 -13.12
N VAL A 37 12.71 -7.54 -11.98
CA VAL A 37 12.44 -6.42 -11.06
C VAL A 37 13.64 -5.48 -11.03
N GLU A 38 13.39 -4.17 -11.11
CA GLU A 38 14.42 -3.16 -10.84
C GLU A 38 14.44 -2.83 -9.34
N LEU A 39 15.61 -2.84 -8.72
CA LEU A 39 15.82 -2.37 -7.35
C LEU A 39 16.70 -1.12 -7.38
N ARG A 40 16.09 0.03 -7.07
CA ARG A 40 16.76 1.34 -6.97
C ARG A 40 17.07 1.67 -5.52
N LEU A 41 18.35 1.92 -5.24
CA LEU A 41 18.83 2.23 -3.91
C LEU A 41 19.24 3.69 -3.81
N TYR A 42 18.66 4.36 -2.81
CA TYR A 42 18.84 5.77 -2.50
C TYR A 42 19.54 5.93 -1.16
N ARG A 43 20.33 7.00 -1.01
CA ARG A 43 20.96 7.32 0.27
C ARG A 43 19.94 7.89 1.25
N SER A 44 19.02 8.71 0.75
CA SER A 44 18.02 9.37 1.57
C SER A 44 16.59 9.25 1.05
N TRP A 45 15.64 9.19 1.96
CA TRP A 45 14.20 9.22 1.66
C TRP A 45 13.84 10.48 0.86
N SER A 46 14.44 11.61 1.22
CA SER A 46 14.21 12.90 0.56
C SER A 46 14.70 12.94 -0.89
N SER A 47 15.71 12.15 -1.23
CA SER A 47 16.18 12.01 -2.61
C SER A 47 15.26 11.08 -3.39
N MET A 48 14.94 9.91 -2.79
CA MET A 48 14.01 8.93 -3.35
C MET A 48 12.65 9.56 -3.70
N SER A 49 12.00 10.22 -2.74
CA SER A 49 10.66 10.80 -2.93
C SER A 49 10.64 11.88 -4.01
N ARG A 50 11.71 12.68 -4.11
CA ARG A 50 11.86 13.71 -5.14
C ARG A 50 12.00 13.11 -6.53
N GLU A 51 12.88 12.13 -6.71
CA GLU A 51 13.06 11.49 -8.01
C GLU A 51 11.80 10.78 -8.48
N LEU A 52 11.14 10.04 -7.58
CA LEU A 52 9.87 9.38 -7.88
C LEU A 52 8.80 10.40 -8.29
N SER A 53 8.72 11.54 -7.60
CA SER A 53 7.76 12.61 -7.94
C SER A 53 8.02 13.20 -9.33
N ILE A 54 9.29 13.37 -9.71
CA ILE A 54 9.68 13.84 -11.04
C ILE A 54 9.30 12.80 -12.11
N GLU A 55 9.61 11.52 -11.88
CA GLU A 55 9.29 10.44 -12.81
C GLU A 55 7.78 10.27 -13.00
N LEU A 56 7.00 10.27 -11.91
CA LEU A 56 5.54 10.24 -11.96
C LEU A 56 4.98 11.39 -12.78
N SER A 57 5.46 12.61 -12.53
CA SER A 57 5.00 13.81 -13.24
C SER A 57 5.30 13.71 -14.75
N ALA A 58 6.49 13.22 -15.11
CA ALA A 58 6.88 13.02 -16.50
C ALA A 58 6.02 11.94 -17.19
N VAL A 59 5.78 10.82 -16.52
CA VAL A 59 4.92 9.73 -17.06
C VAL A 59 3.48 10.20 -17.22
N ALA A 60 2.91 10.82 -16.20
CA ALA A 60 1.53 11.32 -16.24
C ALA A 60 1.34 12.37 -17.34
N SER A 61 2.29 13.31 -17.48
CA SER A 61 2.29 14.29 -18.56
C SER A 61 2.34 13.64 -19.94
N ARG A 62 3.20 12.63 -20.13
CA ARG A 62 3.31 11.89 -21.40
C ARG A 62 2.03 11.12 -21.75
N LEU A 63 1.34 10.58 -20.75
CA LEU A 63 0.11 9.81 -20.92
C LEU A 63 -1.16 10.68 -20.99
N GLY A 64 -1.05 11.98 -20.70
CA GLY A 64 -2.21 12.88 -20.66
C GLY A 64 -3.18 12.56 -19.51
N VAL A 65 -2.69 11.97 -18.42
CA VAL A 65 -3.49 11.61 -17.24
C VAL A 65 -3.12 12.48 -16.04
N ARG A 66 -4.04 12.59 -15.08
CA ARG A 66 -3.77 13.27 -13.81
C ARG A 66 -2.87 12.37 -12.95
N ALA A 67 -1.77 12.93 -12.44
CA ALA A 67 -1.01 12.31 -11.37
C ALA A 67 -1.69 12.57 -10.03
N SER A 68 -1.91 11.52 -9.25
CA SER A 68 -2.12 11.66 -7.80
C SER A 68 -0.78 11.88 -7.12
N ALA A 69 -0.74 12.68 -6.05
CA ALA A 69 0.48 12.84 -5.27
C ALA A 69 0.95 11.46 -4.76
N ILE A 70 2.26 11.28 -4.68
CA ILE A 70 2.83 10.06 -4.10
C ILE A 70 2.43 10.02 -2.62
N GLN A 71 1.52 9.11 -2.29
CA GLN A 71 1.12 8.83 -0.91
C GLN A 71 2.09 7.80 -0.32
N MET A 72 3.30 8.27 -0.01
CA MET A 72 4.23 7.53 0.84
C MET A 72 4.05 8.00 2.27
N PRO A 73 3.76 7.10 3.22
CA PRO A 73 3.97 7.42 4.62
C PRO A 73 5.42 7.90 4.77
N PHE A 74 5.65 9.07 5.39
CA PHE A 74 7.01 9.51 5.73
C PHE A 74 7.74 8.45 6.58
N SER A 75 6.98 7.58 7.24
CA SER A 75 7.52 6.44 7.95
C SER A 75 8.08 5.36 7.02
N SER A 76 7.65 5.17 5.78
CA SER A 76 8.11 4.03 4.96
C SER A 76 9.49 4.27 4.34
N CYS A 77 10.32 3.22 4.29
CA CYS A 77 11.64 3.22 3.67
C CYS A 77 11.66 2.71 2.23
N THR A 78 10.52 2.24 1.69
CA THR A 78 10.42 1.66 0.36
C THR A 78 9.24 2.19 -0.44
N PHE A 79 9.25 1.97 -1.75
CA PHE A 79 8.12 2.26 -2.64
C PHE A 79 8.17 1.41 -3.91
N HIS A 80 7.04 0.81 -4.28
CA HIS A 80 6.88 0.15 -5.57
C HIS A 80 6.15 1.00 -6.61
N HIS A 81 6.66 0.99 -7.84
CA HIS A 81 5.95 1.49 -9.02
C HIS A 81 6.16 0.61 -10.26
N GLY A 82 5.16 0.65 -11.16
CA GLY A 82 5.17 -0.03 -12.46
C GLY A 82 5.01 0.93 -13.65
N TRP A 83 5.29 2.23 -13.47
CA TRP A 83 4.92 3.31 -14.40
C TRP A 83 5.48 3.20 -15.82
N LEU A 84 6.57 2.45 -16.01
CA LEU A 84 7.22 2.24 -17.30
C LEU A 84 7.07 0.79 -17.80
N ASP A 85 5.99 0.12 -17.38
CA ASP A 85 5.74 -1.32 -17.63
C ASP A 85 6.87 -2.23 -17.16
N ARG A 86 7.54 -1.80 -16.09
CA ARG A 86 8.57 -2.55 -15.38
C ARG A 86 8.35 -2.40 -13.88
N PRO A 87 8.25 -3.49 -13.11
CA PRO A 87 8.19 -3.41 -11.66
C PRO A 87 9.51 -2.85 -11.11
N CYS A 88 9.39 -1.81 -10.31
CA CYS A 88 10.51 -1.11 -9.72
C CYS A 88 10.27 -0.90 -8.23
N ILE A 89 11.21 -1.36 -7.42
CA ILE A 89 11.27 -1.13 -5.98
C ILE A 89 12.32 -0.07 -5.72
N SER A 90 11.94 1.02 -5.09
CA SER A 90 12.86 2.03 -4.56
C SER A 90 13.02 1.85 -3.06
N ALA A 91 14.24 1.94 -2.54
CA ALA A 91 14.52 1.85 -1.11
C ALA A 91 15.55 2.89 -0.66
N ALA A 92 15.26 3.56 0.46
CA ALA A 92 16.10 4.60 1.05
C ALA A 92 16.86 4.08 2.28
N GLN A 93 18.19 4.25 2.29
CA GLN A 93 19.04 3.74 3.36
C GLN A 93 18.75 4.39 4.72
N ASP A 94 18.66 5.73 4.79
CA ASP A 94 18.43 6.45 6.05
C ASP A 94 17.11 6.04 6.73
N ALA A 95 16.04 5.91 5.95
CA ALA A 95 14.73 5.48 6.44
C ALA A 95 14.74 4.00 6.83
N TYR A 96 15.53 3.17 6.14
CA TYR A 96 15.72 1.77 6.53
C TYR A 96 16.45 1.66 7.88
N GLU A 97 17.50 2.45 8.08
CA GLU A 97 18.27 2.52 9.34
C GLU A 97 17.45 3.06 10.51
N ALA A 98 16.50 3.97 10.25
CA ALA A 98 15.63 4.55 11.25
C ALA A 98 14.60 3.56 11.85
N LYS A 99 14.52 2.34 11.32
CA LYS A 99 13.53 1.33 11.70
C LYS A 99 14.15 0.11 12.35
N ARG A 100 13.30 -0.63 13.06
CA ARG A 100 13.63 -2.02 13.41
C ARG A 100 13.80 -2.82 12.13
N ARG A 101 14.84 -3.65 12.09
CA ARG A 101 15.19 -4.44 10.89
C ARG A 101 14.03 -5.32 10.40
N ALA A 102 13.23 -5.90 11.30
CA ALA A 102 12.09 -6.72 10.90
C ALA A 102 11.02 -5.91 10.16
N VAL A 103 10.74 -4.69 10.60
CA VAL A 103 9.78 -3.78 9.94
C VAL A 103 10.29 -3.41 8.56
N ALA A 104 11.54 -2.95 8.45
CA ALA A 104 12.10 -2.52 7.17
C ALA A 104 12.24 -3.67 6.16
N ARG A 105 12.49 -4.89 6.64
CA ARG A 105 12.41 -6.11 5.80
C ARG A 105 10.99 -6.41 5.36
N GLY A 106 10.01 -6.22 6.24
CA GLY A 106 8.60 -6.38 5.93
C GLY A 106 8.17 -5.44 4.80
N GLU A 107 8.60 -4.19 4.84
CA GLU A 107 8.33 -3.22 3.79
C GLU A 107 8.93 -3.67 2.44
N LEU A 108 10.20 -4.09 2.41
CA LEU A 108 10.82 -4.65 1.20
C LEU A 108 10.10 -5.89 0.65
N GLU A 109 9.73 -6.83 1.52
CA GLU A 109 8.95 -8.02 1.15
C GLU A 109 7.59 -7.64 0.57
N HIS A 110 6.95 -6.61 1.12
CA HIS A 110 5.67 -6.09 0.64
C HIS A 110 5.79 -5.51 -0.78
N GLU A 111 6.83 -4.70 -1.03
CA GLU A 111 7.08 -4.16 -2.38
C GLU A 111 7.44 -5.23 -3.41
N VAL A 112 8.04 -6.35 -2.97
CA VAL A 112 8.21 -7.52 -3.83
C VAL A 112 6.87 -8.12 -4.22
N GLY A 113 5.94 -8.26 -3.28
CA GLY A 113 4.57 -8.69 -3.59
C GLY A 113 3.89 -7.76 -4.59
N HIS A 114 4.03 -6.45 -4.44
CA HIS A 114 3.54 -5.51 -5.45
C HIS A 114 4.24 -5.68 -6.79
N SER A 115 5.54 -5.97 -6.82
CA SER A 115 6.26 -6.21 -8.08
C SER A 115 5.72 -7.43 -8.84
N VAL A 116 5.34 -8.48 -8.10
CA VAL A 116 4.78 -9.71 -8.67
C VAL A 116 3.36 -9.51 -9.21
N LEU A 117 2.50 -8.84 -8.45
CA LEU A 117 1.08 -8.68 -8.80
C LEU A 117 0.79 -7.44 -9.63
N HIS A 118 1.49 -6.35 -9.37
CA HIS A 118 1.12 -4.98 -9.76
C HIS A 118 2.20 -4.27 -10.56
N GLY A 119 3.16 -5.00 -11.14
CA GLY A 119 4.34 -4.46 -11.83
C GLY A 119 4.09 -3.77 -13.18
N LYS A 120 2.83 -3.63 -13.61
CA LYS A 120 2.44 -3.09 -14.92
C LYS A 120 1.72 -1.75 -14.78
N LEU A 121 1.76 -0.93 -15.83
CA LEU A 121 1.12 0.39 -15.85
C LEU A 121 -0.40 0.33 -15.62
N GLU A 122 -1.06 -0.75 -16.06
CA GLU A 122 -2.52 -0.91 -15.93
C GLU A 122 -3.02 -0.80 -14.48
N TYR A 123 -2.23 -1.24 -13.49
CA TYR A 123 -2.55 -1.13 -12.07
C TYR A 123 -2.38 0.28 -11.49
N TYR A 124 -1.87 1.22 -12.29
CA TYR A 124 -1.71 2.63 -11.95
C TYR A 124 -2.67 3.53 -12.74
N LEU A 125 -3.35 2.98 -13.75
CA LEU A 125 -4.42 3.66 -14.51
C LEU A 125 -5.78 3.35 -13.87
N ILE A 126 -6.08 4.05 -12.80
CA ILE A 126 -7.29 3.81 -12.01
C ILE A 126 -8.50 4.41 -12.71
N THR A 127 -9.44 3.56 -13.11
CA THR A 127 -10.78 3.99 -13.51
C THR A 127 -11.61 4.23 -12.25
N ILE A 128 -12.14 5.44 -12.09
CA ILE A 128 -12.91 5.81 -10.90
C ILE A 128 -14.22 5.00 -10.87
N PRO A 129 -14.47 4.21 -9.81
CA PRO A 129 -15.73 3.48 -9.66
C PRO A 129 -16.92 4.43 -9.61
N ARG A 130 -18.04 4.01 -10.21
CA ARG A 130 -19.29 4.78 -10.20
C ARG A 130 -19.72 5.28 -8.81
N PRO A 131 -19.63 4.50 -7.71
CA PRO A 131 -19.94 5.00 -6.36
C PRO A 131 -19.14 6.25 -5.97
N LEU A 132 -17.86 6.32 -6.36
CA LEU A 132 -17.02 7.49 -6.06
C LEU A 132 -17.33 8.67 -6.98
N LEU A 133 -17.72 8.42 -8.23
CA LEU A 133 -18.21 9.47 -9.13
C LEU A 133 -19.50 10.11 -8.60
N GLU A 134 -20.42 9.30 -8.06
CA GLU A 134 -21.65 9.78 -7.42
C GLU A 134 -21.33 10.58 -6.14
N LEU A 135 -20.34 10.11 -5.36
CA LEU A 135 -19.88 10.83 -4.17
C LEU A 135 -19.21 12.19 -4.50
N ALA A 136 -18.67 12.36 -5.70
CA ALA A 136 -18.01 13.60 -6.11
C ALA A 136 -18.96 14.82 -6.06
N GLU A 137 -20.27 14.62 -6.18
CA GLU A 137 -21.27 15.70 -6.01
C GLU A 137 -21.32 16.24 -4.57
N VAL A 138 -20.89 15.42 -3.60
CA VAL A 138 -20.92 15.75 -2.15
C VAL A 138 -19.57 16.24 -1.66
N ILE A 139 -18.48 15.57 -2.06
CA ILE A 139 -17.12 15.83 -1.54
C ILE A 139 -16.22 16.60 -2.52
N GLY A 140 -16.68 16.81 -3.74
CA GLY A 140 -15.89 17.39 -4.83
C GLY A 140 -15.09 16.34 -5.62
N GLU A 141 -14.79 16.67 -6.87
CA GLU A 141 -14.07 15.80 -7.81
C GLU A 141 -12.66 15.44 -7.30
N GLU A 142 -11.92 16.40 -6.75
CA GLU A 142 -10.57 16.17 -6.26
C GLU A 142 -10.52 15.15 -5.12
N ALA A 143 -11.38 15.28 -4.12
CA ALA A 143 -11.47 14.32 -3.03
C ALA A 143 -11.94 12.94 -3.51
N SER A 144 -12.85 12.87 -4.49
CA SER A 144 -13.27 11.61 -5.10
C SER A 144 -12.12 10.89 -5.82
N HIS A 145 -11.30 11.64 -6.56
CA HIS A 145 -10.11 11.09 -7.23
C HIS A 145 -9.07 10.61 -6.22
N GLU A 146 -8.86 11.36 -5.14
CA GLU A 146 -7.98 10.98 -4.05
C GLU A 146 -8.46 9.69 -3.36
N LEU A 147 -9.76 9.58 -3.05
CA LEU A 147 -10.35 8.36 -2.52
C LEU A 147 -10.14 7.17 -3.46
N ALA A 148 -10.37 7.34 -4.77
CA ALA A 148 -10.15 6.27 -5.74
C ALA A 148 -8.70 5.76 -5.69
N HIS A 149 -7.73 6.66 -5.54
CA HIS A 149 -6.33 6.31 -5.39
C HIS A 149 -6.03 5.57 -4.08
N ILE A 150 -6.52 6.08 -2.96
CA ILE A 150 -6.32 5.48 -1.63
C ILE A 150 -6.91 4.06 -1.59
N LEU A 151 -8.13 3.88 -2.08
CA LEU A 151 -8.82 2.59 -2.06
C LEU A 151 -8.20 1.60 -3.03
N ALA A 152 -7.75 2.05 -4.20
CA ALA A 152 -6.97 1.21 -5.11
C ALA A 152 -5.67 0.72 -4.44
N SER A 153 -4.99 1.60 -3.69
CA SER A 153 -3.83 1.19 -2.89
C SER A 153 -4.21 0.16 -1.83
N ALA A 154 -5.27 0.39 -1.05
CA ALA A 154 -5.72 -0.54 -0.02
C ALA A 154 -6.05 -1.95 -0.58
N VAL A 155 -6.72 -2.01 -1.73
CA VAL A 155 -7.02 -3.27 -2.42
C VAL A 155 -5.72 -3.98 -2.86
N LYS A 156 -4.75 -3.24 -3.40
CA LYS A 156 -3.44 -3.81 -3.77
C LYS A 156 -2.72 -4.37 -2.55
N ASP A 157 -2.73 -3.66 -1.42
CA ASP A 157 -2.06 -4.09 -0.19
C ASP A 157 -2.72 -5.37 0.39
N TYR A 158 -4.04 -5.50 0.23
CA TYR A 158 -4.76 -6.74 0.56
C TYR A 158 -4.32 -7.91 -0.33
N GLU A 159 -4.32 -7.74 -1.66
CA GLU A 159 -3.91 -8.78 -2.61
C GLU A 159 -2.46 -9.22 -2.40
N VAL A 160 -1.55 -8.27 -2.10
CA VAL A 160 -0.17 -8.58 -1.73
C VAL A 160 -0.11 -9.40 -0.45
N SER A 161 -0.87 -9.02 0.57
CA SER A 161 -0.85 -9.72 1.85
C SER A 161 -1.41 -11.14 1.75
N GLU A 162 -2.43 -11.36 0.92
CA GLU A 162 -2.89 -12.71 0.58
C GLU A 162 -1.80 -13.53 -0.12
N LEU A 163 -1.12 -12.94 -1.11
CA LEU A 163 -0.03 -13.60 -1.82
C LEU A 163 1.11 -13.99 -0.86
N LEU A 164 1.57 -13.07 -0.02
CA LEU A 164 2.65 -13.32 0.93
C LEU A 164 2.25 -14.36 1.99
N ALA A 165 1.02 -14.28 2.51
CA ALA A 165 0.48 -15.26 3.45
C ALA A 165 0.41 -16.66 2.84
N SER A 166 -0.01 -16.80 1.58
CA SER A 166 -0.09 -18.09 0.88
C SER A 166 1.28 -18.75 0.63
N HIS A 167 2.37 -17.97 0.71
CA HIS A 167 3.75 -18.44 0.56
C HIS A 167 4.52 -18.45 1.89
N GLU A 168 3.83 -18.32 3.03
CA GLU A 168 4.41 -18.33 4.38
C GLU A 168 5.48 -17.23 4.60
N ILE A 169 5.31 -16.07 3.95
CA ILE A 169 6.11 -14.86 4.17
C ILE A 169 5.34 -13.97 5.15
N ILE A 170 5.49 -14.24 6.46
CA ILE A 170 4.56 -13.73 7.49
C ILE A 170 5.29 -12.91 8.57
N GLU A 171 6.43 -13.38 9.08
CA GLU A 171 7.05 -12.85 10.31
C GLU A 171 7.34 -11.34 10.23
N ASN A 172 8.06 -10.90 9.20
CA ASN A 172 8.39 -9.49 9.02
C ASN A 172 7.15 -8.66 8.63
N GLN A 173 6.16 -9.24 7.94
CA GLN A 173 4.89 -8.58 7.64
C GLN A 173 4.12 -8.25 8.92
N VAL A 174 4.05 -9.19 9.87
CA VAL A 174 3.40 -8.96 11.17
C VAL A 174 4.10 -7.84 11.92
N GLU A 175 5.43 -7.86 12.00
CA GLU A 175 6.21 -6.82 12.67
C GLU A 175 6.01 -5.45 12.04
N MET A 176 6.00 -5.38 10.70
CA MET A 176 5.70 -4.16 9.95
C MET A 176 4.29 -3.66 10.23
N LEU A 177 3.30 -4.54 10.20
CA LEU A 177 1.90 -4.16 10.37
C LEU A 177 1.58 -3.72 11.79
N LEU A 178 2.19 -4.33 12.81
CA LEU A 178 2.06 -3.88 14.19
C LEU A 178 2.61 -2.45 14.41
N GLU A 179 3.54 -1.99 13.56
CA GLU A 179 4.02 -0.60 13.57
C GLU A 179 3.05 0.36 12.86
N HIS A 180 2.34 -0.09 11.81
CA HIS A 180 1.49 0.77 10.96
C HIS A 180 0.00 0.74 11.30
N LEU A 181 -0.48 -0.28 12.01
CA LEU A 181 -1.88 -0.41 12.47
C LEU A 181 -2.34 0.62 13.51
N PRO A 182 -1.50 1.11 14.44
CA PRO A 182 -1.96 1.97 15.52
C PRO A 182 -2.73 3.20 15.00
N VAL A 183 -3.95 3.35 15.49
CA VAL A 183 -4.82 4.51 15.20
C VAL A 183 -4.58 5.58 16.26
N SER A 184 -4.30 6.81 15.80
CA SER A 184 -4.07 7.98 16.64
C SER A 184 -5.36 8.72 17.00
N ASP A 185 -5.35 9.45 18.12
CA ASP A 185 -6.50 10.26 18.56
C ASP A 185 -6.89 11.32 17.51
N ALA A 186 -5.91 11.88 16.79
CA ALA A 186 -6.16 12.84 15.73
C ALA A 186 -6.94 12.23 14.55
N GLU A 187 -6.64 10.98 14.19
CA GLU A 187 -7.39 10.25 13.16
C GLU A 187 -8.80 9.89 13.65
N VAL A 188 -8.95 9.46 14.90
CA VAL A 188 -10.28 9.22 15.50
C VAL A 188 -11.14 10.49 15.45
N GLU A 189 -10.57 11.63 15.83
CA GLU A 189 -11.25 12.93 15.78
C GLU A 189 -11.63 13.35 14.36
N ALA A 190 -10.77 13.11 13.37
CA ALA A 190 -11.09 13.39 11.97
C ALA A 190 -12.22 12.48 11.46
N VAL A 191 -12.18 11.18 11.78
CA VAL A 191 -13.26 10.24 11.45
C VAL A 191 -14.56 10.69 12.10
N LEU A 192 -14.57 11.09 13.39
CA LEU A 192 -15.76 11.62 14.08
C LEU A 192 -16.36 12.85 13.37
N ARG A 193 -15.53 13.67 12.72
CA ARG A 193 -15.96 14.80 11.88
C ARG A 193 -16.39 14.39 10.46
N ARG A 194 -16.53 13.09 10.21
CA ARG A 194 -16.90 12.48 8.92
C ARG A 194 -15.88 12.74 7.81
N ASP A 195 -14.61 12.86 8.15
CA ASP A 195 -13.54 12.93 7.16
C ASP A 195 -13.32 11.55 6.52
N ILE A 196 -13.91 11.35 5.35
CA ILE A 196 -13.85 10.08 4.62
C ILE A 196 -12.46 9.80 4.03
N VAL A 197 -11.67 10.84 3.74
CA VAL A 197 -10.31 10.67 3.20
C VAL A 197 -9.40 10.12 4.30
N VAL A 198 -9.56 10.61 5.53
CA VAL A 198 -8.85 10.05 6.69
C VAL A 198 -9.31 8.62 6.96
N LEU A 199 -10.62 8.34 6.92
CA LEU A 199 -11.13 6.97 7.10
C LEU A 199 -10.56 6.00 6.05
N ALA A 200 -10.50 6.42 4.78
CA ALA A 200 -9.95 5.61 3.70
C ALA A 200 -8.44 5.34 3.88
N ASN A 201 -7.66 6.36 4.28
CA ASN A 201 -6.24 6.17 4.58
C ASN A 201 -6.03 5.23 5.76
N LEU A 202 -6.80 5.40 6.82
CA LEU A 202 -6.77 4.57 8.01
C LEU A 202 -7.14 3.13 7.71
N ALA A 203 -7.99 2.87 6.71
CA ALA A 203 -8.33 1.51 6.31
C ALA A 203 -7.15 0.73 5.69
N LYS A 204 -6.15 1.39 5.07
CA LYS A 204 -5.07 0.70 4.34
C LYS A 204 -4.31 -0.33 5.18
N PRO A 205 -3.79 0.00 6.39
CA PRO A 205 -3.09 -0.99 7.21
C PRO A 205 -3.97 -2.17 7.61
N PHE A 206 -5.29 -1.96 7.77
CA PHE A 206 -6.22 -3.05 8.06
C PHE A 206 -6.38 -3.98 6.85
N PHE A 207 -6.58 -3.42 5.65
CA PHE A 207 -6.64 -4.21 4.41
C PHE A 207 -5.40 -5.10 4.25
N CYS A 208 -4.22 -4.55 4.51
CA CYS A 208 -2.97 -5.29 4.54
C CYS A 208 -2.95 -6.37 5.65
N ALA A 209 -3.45 -6.05 6.86
CA ALA A 209 -3.36 -6.95 8.00
C ALA A 209 -4.35 -8.13 7.99
N PHE A 210 -5.54 -7.98 7.42
CA PHE A 210 -6.60 -9.00 7.50
C PHE A 210 -6.21 -10.37 6.94
N PRO A 211 -5.61 -10.47 5.74
CA PRO A 211 -5.12 -11.75 5.20
C PRO A 211 -4.18 -12.50 6.16
N LEU A 212 -3.32 -11.75 6.85
CA LEU A 212 -2.29 -12.28 7.76
C LEU A 212 -2.84 -12.60 9.16
N ALA A 213 -3.97 -12.00 9.55
CA ALA A 213 -4.60 -12.20 10.86
C ALA A 213 -5.03 -13.66 11.12
N ARG A 214 -5.24 -14.46 10.07
CA ARG A 214 -5.49 -15.92 10.21
C ARG A 214 -4.28 -16.68 10.71
N LYS A 215 -3.08 -16.16 10.46
CA LYS A 215 -1.78 -16.78 10.77
C LYS A 215 -1.09 -16.16 11.99
N SER A 216 -1.57 -15.01 12.49
CA SER A 216 -1.00 -14.32 13.65
C SER A 216 -2.10 -13.85 14.61
N SER A 217 -2.13 -14.40 15.83
CA SER A 217 -3.05 -13.95 16.88
C SER A 217 -2.73 -12.52 17.33
N ALA A 218 -1.45 -12.16 17.44
CA ALA A 218 -1.03 -10.81 17.81
C ALA A 218 -1.57 -9.76 16.82
N LEU A 219 -1.55 -10.08 15.52
CA LEU A 219 -2.09 -9.18 14.49
C LEU A 219 -3.62 -9.10 14.55
N ARG A 220 -4.30 -10.23 14.82
CA ARG A 220 -5.76 -10.25 15.02
C ARG A 220 -6.18 -9.38 16.21
N GLU A 221 -5.51 -9.54 17.35
CA GLU A 221 -5.75 -8.74 18.55
C GLU A 221 -5.45 -7.26 18.30
N ALA A 222 -4.44 -6.93 17.50
CA ALA A 222 -4.15 -5.56 17.11
C ALA A 222 -5.25 -4.97 16.22
N ILE A 223 -5.72 -5.69 15.21
CA ILE A 223 -6.84 -5.26 14.37
C ILE A 223 -8.07 -4.94 15.23
N GLU A 224 -8.46 -5.86 16.12
CA GLU A 224 -9.62 -5.67 17.00
C GLU A 224 -9.43 -4.45 17.90
N ARG A 225 -8.27 -4.33 18.57
CA ARG A 225 -7.97 -3.23 19.48
C ARG A 225 -7.99 -1.86 18.79
N GLU A 226 -7.38 -1.75 17.62
CA GLU A 226 -7.28 -0.48 16.90
C GLU A 226 -8.62 -0.10 16.23
N ALA A 227 -9.36 -1.07 15.70
CA ALA A 227 -10.70 -0.83 15.13
C ALA A 227 -11.71 -0.36 16.19
N MET A 228 -11.63 -0.88 17.42
CA MET A 228 -12.51 -0.47 18.54
C MET A 228 -12.33 1.00 18.97
N LYS A 229 -11.25 1.68 18.55
CA LYS A 229 -11.06 3.12 18.79
C LYS A 229 -11.94 3.97 17.88
N LEU A 230 -12.37 3.43 16.74
CA LEU A 230 -13.20 4.14 15.77
C LEU A 230 -14.65 4.22 16.26
N PRO A 231 -15.42 5.24 15.84
CA PRO A 231 -16.86 5.22 16.05
C PRO A 231 -17.49 4.02 15.36
N ARG A 232 -18.55 3.45 15.94
CA ARG A 232 -19.17 2.18 15.50
C ARG A 232 -19.52 2.11 14.01
N TYR A 233 -19.91 3.22 13.39
CA TYR A 233 -20.23 3.24 11.97
C TYR A 233 -18.97 3.04 11.11
N ALA A 234 -17.83 3.65 11.51
CA ALA A 234 -16.56 3.55 10.80
C ALA A 234 -15.92 2.18 11.02
N GLU A 235 -15.98 1.65 12.25
CA GLU A 235 -15.59 0.28 12.56
C GLU A 235 -16.36 -0.72 11.67
N ARG A 236 -17.69 -0.61 11.62
CA ARG A 236 -18.52 -1.49 10.78
C ARG A 236 -18.14 -1.39 9.31
N ALA A 237 -18.01 -0.17 8.78
CA ALA A 237 -17.66 0.05 7.39
C ALA A 237 -16.29 -0.52 7.04
N LEU A 238 -15.32 -0.43 7.95
CA LEU A 238 -14.00 -1.04 7.78
C LEU A 238 -14.09 -2.56 7.63
N TYR A 239 -14.76 -3.25 8.56
CA TYR A 239 -14.95 -4.69 8.49
C TYR A 239 -15.74 -5.11 7.24
N GLU A 240 -16.77 -4.35 6.88
CA GLU A 240 -17.58 -4.60 5.70
C GLU A 240 -16.77 -4.42 4.41
N ALA A 241 -16.00 -3.34 4.29
CA ALA A 241 -15.15 -3.08 3.14
C ALA A 241 -14.15 -4.22 2.93
N VAL A 242 -13.49 -4.68 3.99
CA VAL A 242 -12.55 -5.81 3.88
C VAL A 242 -13.26 -7.11 3.56
N SER A 243 -14.43 -7.38 4.17
CA SER A 243 -15.19 -8.59 3.87
C SER A 243 -15.67 -8.61 2.42
N ARG A 244 -16.09 -7.47 1.88
CA ARG A 244 -16.50 -7.33 0.48
C ARG A 244 -15.30 -7.50 -0.46
N ALA A 245 -14.13 -6.95 -0.12
CA ALA A 245 -12.90 -7.15 -0.89
C ALA A 245 -12.46 -8.62 -0.93
N ALA A 246 -12.59 -9.34 0.20
CA ALA A 246 -12.28 -10.76 0.28
C ALA A 246 -13.22 -11.65 -0.57
N ALA A 247 -14.46 -11.20 -0.81
CA ALA A 247 -15.46 -11.94 -1.56
C ALA A 247 -15.42 -11.67 -3.07
N ALA A 248 -14.81 -10.56 -3.50
CA ALA A 248 -14.68 -10.21 -4.91
C ALA A 248 -13.55 -11.01 -5.59
N GLU A 249 -13.70 -11.28 -6.89
CA GLU A 249 -12.77 -12.14 -7.63
C GLU A 249 -11.68 -11.34 -8.34
N SER A 250 -12.01 -10.12 -8.79
CA SER A 250 -11.10 -9.24 -9.53
C SER A 250 -10.78 -7.94 -8.80
N PHE A 251 -9.65 -7.32 -9.17
CA PHE A 251 -9.23 -6.00 -8.67
C PHE A 251 -10.32 -4.94 -8.83
N THR A 252 -10.96 -4.88 -10.01
CA THR A 252 -12.02 -3.90 -10.30
C THR A 252 -13.27 -4.14 -9.44
N GLU A 253 -13.66 -5.40 -9.22
CA GLU A 253 -14.77 -5.73 -8.34
C GLU A 253 -14.46 -5.39 -6.87
N ARG A 254 -13.24 -5.69 -6.41
CA ARG A 254 -12.77 -5.30 -5.08
C ARG A 254 -12.86 -3.79 -4.88
N LEU A 255 -12.27 -3.02 -5.80
CA LEU A 255 -12.27 -1.56 -5.72
C LEU A 255 -13.70 -0.99 -5.71
N LYS A 256 -14.59 -1.53 -6.55
CA LYS A 256 -16.01 -1.15 -6.53
C LYS A 256 -16.68 -1.47 -5.19
N ALA A 257 -16.51 -2.69 -4.69
CA ALA A 257 -17.19 -3.14 -3.47
C ALA A 257 -16.72 -2.38 -2.22
N VAL A 258 -15.42 -2.05 -2.14
CA VAL A 258 -14.85 -1.18 -1.10
C VAL A 258 -15.38 0.24 -1.21
N SER A 259 -15.50 0.77 -2.43
CA SER A 259 -16.07 2.10 -2.66
C SER A 259 -17.53 2.19 -2.21
N GLU A 260 -18.33 1.15 -2.43
CA GLU A 260 -19.71 1.07 -1.95
C GLU A 260 -19.79 1.07 -0.43
N ALA A 261 -18.95 0.30 0.26
CA ALA A 261 -18.93 0.24 1.72
C ALA A 261 -18.60 1.60 2.37
N LEU A 262 -17.77 2.42 1.72
CA LEU A 262 -17.43 3.77 2.20
C LEU A 262 -18.45 4.84 1.76
N LEU A 263 -19.15 4.65 0.63
CA LEU A 263 -20.26 5.50 0.22
C LEU A 263 -21.38 5.48 1.27
N ASP A 264 -21.67 4.30 1.82
CA ASP A 264 -22.68 4.13 2.88
C ASP A 264 -22.35 5.01 4.10
N VAL A 265 -21.06 5.12 4.48
CA VAL A 265 -20.61 6.00 5.58
C VAL A 265 -20.79 7.49 5.28
N ALA A 266 -20.57 7.91 4.03
CA ALA A 266 -20.68 9.31 3.63
C ALA A 266 -22.13 9.79 3.49
N THR A 267 -23.05 8.87 3.21
CA THR A 267 -24.45 9.18 2.89
C THR A 267 -25.41 8.95 4.06
N GLU A 268 -25.03 8.13 5.05
CA GLU A 268 -25.69 8.06 6.35
C GLU A 268 -25.46 9.36 7.17
N ARG A 269 -26.31 10.37 6.93
CA ARG A 269 -26.42 11.58 7.76
C ARG A 269 -27.25 11.35 9.02
#